data_AF-A0A535TV24-F1
#
_entry.id   AF-A0A535TV24-F1
#
_cell.length_a   1.000
_cell.length_b   1.000
_cell.length_c   1.000
_cell.angle_alpha   90.00
_cell.angle_beta   90.00
_cell.angle_gamma   90.00
#
_symmetry.space_group_name_H-M   'P 1'
#
loop_
_entity.id
_entity.type
_entity.pdbx_description
1 polymer ?
#
loop_
_entity_poly.entity_id
_entity_poly.type
_entity_poly.pdbx_seq_one_letter_code
_entity_poly.pdbx_strand_id
1 'polypeptide(L)' 'MAVREAVRAVVLDRDHRVLLFKAFPDNTRSRYFWITPGGGVATGESASTALRRELTEECCFVVGVRR' A
#
# COMPACT_ATOMS: atom_id res chain seq x y z
N MET A 1 15.77 -14.70 7.30
CA MET A 1 14.62 -13.87 6.88
C MET A 1 15.05 -13.12 5.63
N ALA A 2 14.34 -13.30 4.51
CA ALA A 2 14.66 -12.54 3.30
C ALA A 2 14.11 -11.12 3.43
N VAL A 3 14.93 -10.11 3.10
CA VAL A 3 14.48 -8.72 2.99
C VAL A 3 13.72 -8.58 1.68
N ARG A 4 12.54 -7.95 1.73
CA ARG A 4 11.79 -7.56 0.52
C ARG A 4 11.65 -6.05 0.48
N GLU A 5 11.87 -5.47 -0.69
CA GLU A 5 11.53 -4.08 -0.93
C GLU A 5 10.01 -3.92 -1.02
N ALA A 6 9.51 -2.81 -0.48
CA ALA A 6 8.08 -2.51 -0.46
C ALA A 6 7.85 -1.00 -0.56
N VAL A 7 6.69 -0.63 -1.09
CA VAL A 7 6.22 0.74 -1.18
C VAL A 7 4.94 0.92 -0.39
N ARG A 8 4.70 2.14 0.10
CA ARG A 8 3.52 2.51 0.89
C ARG A 8 2.99 3.86 0.45
N ALA A 9 1.68 4.01 0.38
CA ALA A 9 1.00 5.26 0.04
C ALA A 9 0.38 5.90 1.28
N VAL A 10 0.73 7.16 1.57
CA VAL A 10 -0.08 7.99 2.48
C VAL A 10 -1.10 8.74 1.63
N VAL A 11 -2.34 8.25 1.62
CA VAL A 11 -3.44 8.88 0.88
C VAL A 11 -4.25 9.73 1.85
N LEU A 12 -4.43 11.00 1.49
CA LEU A 12 -5.19 11.97 2.26
C LEU A 12 -6.49 12.32 1.53
N ASP A 13 -7.58 12.46 2.29
CA ASP A 13 -8.78 13.13 1.81
C ASP A 13 -8.70 14.66 2.02
N ARG A 14 -9.76 15.38 1.66
CA ARG A 14 -9.86 16.84 1.81
C ARG A 14 -9.83 17.32 3.26
N ASP A 15 -10.10 16.42 4.20
CA ASP A 15 -10.12 16.70 5.64
C ASP A 15 -8.83 16.21 6.33
N HIS A 16 -7.77 15.90 5.55
CA HIS A 16 -6.48 15.41 6.02
C HIS A 16 -6.52 14.07 6.78
N ARG A 17 -7.52 13.22 6.50
CA ARG A 17 -7.57 11.87 7.07
C ARG A 17 -6.76 10.91 6.22
N VAL A 18 -6.05 9.99 6.87
CA VAL A 18 -5.23 8.97 6.19
C VAL A 18 -6.05 7.71 5.93
N LEU A 19 -6.04 7.23 4.69
CA LEU A 19 -6.57 5.90 4.36
C LEU A 19 -5.68 4.79 4.95
N LEU A 20 -6.27 3.93 5.78
CA LEU A 20 -5.62 2.75 6.35
C LEU A 20 -6.50 1.52 6.15
N PHE A 21 -5.86 0.38 5.91
CA PHE A 21 -6.49 -0.93 5.90
C PHE A 21 -6.35 -1.61 7.26
N LYS A 22 -7.41 -2.29 7.67
CA LYS A 22 -7.38 -3.19 8.82
C LYS A 22 -6.91 -4.56 8.34
N ALA A 23 -5.64 -4.87 8.60
CA ALA A 23 -5.02 -6.13 8.22
C ALA A 23 -5.04 -7.12 9.38
N PHE A 24 -5.10 -8.41 9.04
CA PHE A 24 -5.08 -9.51 9.99
C PHE A 24 -3.85 -10.39 9.69
N PRO A 25 -3.05 -10.77 10.70
CA PRO A 25 -1.86 -11.59 10.50
C PRO A 25 -2.22 -13.04 10.11
N ASP A 26 -3.44 -13.47 10.41
CA ASP A 26 -3.96 -14.80 10.16
C ASP A 26 -5.50 -14.76 9.96
N ASN A 27 -6.06 -15.88 9.55
CA ASN A 27 -7.50 -16.01 9.27
C ASN A 27 -8.38 -16.08 10.53
N THR A 28 -7.80 -16.20 11.73
CA THR A 28 -8.58 -16.26 12.98
C THR A 28 -9.20 -14.91 13.32
N ARG A 29 -8.65 -13.82 12.75
CA ARG A 29 -9.08 -12.44 12.99
C ARG A 29 -9.06 -12.01 14.47
N SER A 30 -8.32 -12.73 15.31
CA SER A 30 -8.18 -12.44 16.75
C SER A 30 -7.31 -11.21 17.04
N ARG A 31 -6.38 -10.89 16.15
CA ARG A 31 -5.54 -9.69 16.19
C ARG A 31 -5.62 -8.95 14.87
N TYR A 32 -5.42 -7.64 14.90
CA TYR A 32 -5.33 -6.82 13.71
C TYR A 32 -4.30 -5.72 13.90
N PHE A 33 -3.89 -5.14 12.78
CA PHE A 33 -3.06 -3.94 12.75
C PHE A 33 -3.52 -3.05 11.60
N TRP A 34 -3.18 -1.77 11.69
CA TRP A 34 -3.45 -0.81 10.62
C TRP A 34 -2.23 -0.71 9.71
N ILE A 35 -2.48 -0.64 8.41
CA ILE A 35 -1.44 -0.50 7.42
C ILE A 35 -1.91 0.43 6.29
N THR A 36 -1.00 1.19 5.72
CA THR A 36 -1.29 1.97 4.51
C THR A 36 -1.37 1.05 3.28
N PRO A 37 -2.13 1.44 2.23
CA PRO A 37 -2.08 0.76 0.94
C PRO A 37 -0.64 0.65 0.40
N GLY A 38 -0.39 -0.39 -0.38
CA GLY A 38 0.91 -0.70 -0.96
C GLY A 38 1.35 -2.14 -0.70
N GLY A 39 2.42 -2.52 -1.37
CA GLY A 39 2.90 -3.90 -1.36
C GLY A 39 4.36 -4.03 -1.78
N GLY A 40 4.71 -5.25 -2.18
CA GLY A 40 6.08 -5.58 -2.55
C GLY A 40 6.46 -4.96 -3.90
N VAL A 41 7.73 -4.59 -4.01
CA VAL A 41 8.31 -4.20 -5.31
C VAL A 41 8.78 -5.48 -6.00
N ALA A 42 8.31 -5.73 -7.23
CA ALA A 42 8.76 -6.87 -8.00
C ALA A 42 10.20 -6.67 -8.53
N THR A 43 10.91 -7.76 -8.83
CA THR A 43 12.27 -7.68 -9.37
C THR A 43 12.30 -6.85 -10.66
N GLY A 44 13.10 -5.78 -10.66
CA GLY A 44 13.22 -4.85 -11.79
C GLY A 44 12.09 -3.82 -11.91
N GLU A 45 11.10 -3.84 -11.01
CA GLU A 45 10.02 -2.86 -10.97
C GLU A 45 10.49 -1.56 -10.29
N SER A 46 10.17 -0.39 -10.87
CA SER A 46 10.45 0.88 -10.19
C SER A 46 9.49 1.06 -9.01
N ALA A 47 9.94 1.71 -7.93
CA ALA A 47 9.08 2.03 -6.78
C ALA A 47 7.80 2.80 -7.19
N SER A 48 7.89 3.72 -8.17
CA SER A 48 6.72 4.44 -8.68
C SER A 48 5.76 3.56 -9.48
N THR A 49 6.26 2.56 -10.19
CA THR A 49 5.44 1.58 -10.92
C THR A 49 4.71 0.68 -9.93
N ALA A 50 5.45 0.14 -8.95
CA ALA A 50 4.90 -0.68 -7.87
C ALA A 50 3.78 0.07 -7.13
N LEU A 51 4.02 1.33 -6.74
CA LEU A 51 3.05 2.12 -5.99
C LEU A 51 1.76 2.37 -6.78
N ARG A 52 1.86 2.63 -8.10
CA ARG A 52 0.69 2.83 -8.97
C ARG A 52 -0.11 1.54 -9.13
N ARG A 53 0.57 0.41 -9.34
CA ARG A 53 -0.07 -0.91 -9.44
C ARG A 53 -0.86 -1.23 -8.17
N GLU A 54 -0.20 -1.15 -7.01
CA GLU A 54 -0.83 -1.45 -5.71
C GLU A 54 -2.02 -0.53 -5.43
N LEU A 55 -1.91 0.78 -5.69
CA LEU A 55 -3.03 1.71 -5.50
C LEU A 55 -4.20 1.44 -6.46
N THR A 56 -3.92 0.93 -7.66
CA THR A 56 -4.94 0.53 -8.63
C THR A 56 -5.63 -0.76 -8.15
N GLU A 57 -4.86 -1.75 -7.71
CA GLU A 57 -5.37 -3.07 -7.27
C GLU A 57 -6.15 -2.98 -5.96
N GLU A 58 -5.65 -2.24 -4.97
CA GLU A 58 -6.23 -2.23 -3.63
C GLU A 58 -7.28 -1.13 -3.42
N CYS A 59 -7.19 -0.03 -4.17
CA CYS A 59 -8.04 1.16 -3.96
C CYS A 59 -8.79 1.63 -5.22
N CYS A 60 -8.55 1.01 -6.38
CA CYS A 60 -9.00 1.53 -7.68
C CYS A 60 -8.55 2.98 -7.97
N PHE A 61 -7.45 3.43 -7.38
CA PHE A 61 -6.92 4.79 -7.58
C PHE A 61 -5.92 4.82 -8.73
N VAL A 62 -6.21 5.63 -9.75
CA VAL A 62 -5.26 5.95 -10.82
C VAL A 62 -4.57 7.27 -10.47
N VAL A 63 -3.31 7.19 -10.06
CA VAL A 63 -2.54 8.35 -9.58
C VAL A 63 -1.42 8.72 -10.54
N GLY A 64 -1.15 10.03 -10.66
CA GLY A 64 0.07 10.56 -11.26
C GLY A 64 1.18 10.70 -10.21
N VAL A 65 2.42 10.44 -10.61
CA VAL A 65 3.62 10.69 -9.78
C VAL A 65 4.29 11.94 -10.33
N ARG A 66 4.39 12.98 -9.50
CA ARG A 66 5.28 14.13 -9.71
C ARG A 66 6.43 14.03 -8.71
N ARG A 67 7.65 14.26 -9.20
CA ARG A 67 8.84 14.42 -8.36
C ARG A 67 9.02 15.89 -8.02
#